data_AF-A0A9Q0QGZ2-F1
#
_entry.id   AF-A0A9Q0QGZ2-F1
#
_cell.length_a   1.000
_cell.length_b   1.000
_cell.length_c   1.000
_cell.angle_alpha   90.00
_cell.angle_beta   90.00
_cell.angle_gamma   90.00
#
_symmetry.space_group_name_H-M   'P 1'
#
loop_
_entity.id
_entity.type
_entity.pdbx_description
1 polymer ?
#
loop_
_entity_poly.entity_id
_entity_poly.type
_entity_poly.pdbx_seq_one_letter_code
_entity_poly.pdbx_strand_id
1 'polypeptide(L)'
;MIHVKDAVHAMGLIPVRLIVFNLRMEYNPGVNKMIGNFPSPRELANLDESFLAKRCNLGYRAVRIIKLAQSVVEGRIQLREVEESCANGASSSLYNKLADQFRKIDGFGPFTCANVLMCMGFYHIIPTDSETVRHLKKVHARKSTIQTVHRDVEVIYRKYAPFQFLAYWAELWHFYEKRFGKLSEMPPSDYKLITASNMRSKGGRKNKKTKRILMESALTWS
;
A
#
# COMPACT_ATOMS: atom_id res chain seq x y z
N MET A 1 10.61 -9.33 -18.13
CA MET A 1 10.96 -8.12 -17.34
C MET A 1 9.64 -7.50 -16.91
N ILE A 2 9.29 -7.58 -15.62
CA ILE A 2 8.08 -6.92 -15.11
C ILE A 2 8.36 -5.42 -15.19
N HIS A 3 7.59 -4.67 -15.98
CA HIS A 3 7.77 -3.22 -16.05
C HIS A 3 7.48 -2.64 -14.67
N VAL A 4 8.35 -1.75 -14.19
CA VAL A 4 8.24 -1.07 -12.88
C VAL A 4 6.85 -0.45 -12.65
N LYS A 5 6.13 -0.11 -13.73
CA LYS A 5 4.73 0.36 -13.70
C LYS A 5 3.73 -0.69 -13.21
N ASP A 6 3.92 -1.96 -13.57
CA ASP A 6 3.08 -3.08 -13.12
C ASP A 6 3.37 -3.41 -11.66
N ALA A 7 4.65 -3.29 -11.26
CA ALA A 7 5.07 -3.42 -9.87
C ALA A 7 4.45 -2.32 -8.99
N VAL A 8 4.44 -1.05 -9.42
CA VAL A 8 3.80 0.05 -8.65
C VAL A 8 2.28 -0.10 -8.57
N HIS A 9 1.63 -0.65 -9.61
CA HIS A 9 0.19 -0.96 -9.57
C HIS A 9 -0.13 -2.13 -8.62
N ALA A 10 0.83 -3.05 -8.44
CA ALA A 10 0.79 -4.19 -7.52
C ALA A 10 1.26 -3.84 -6.08
N MET A 11 2.14 -2.85 -5.91
CA MET A 11 2.71 -2.35 -4.64
C MET A 11 1.70 -1.68 -3.72
N GLY A 12 0.46 -1.50 -4.18
CA GLY A 12 -0.60 -0.89 -3.40
C GLY A 12 -1.01 -1.76 -2.22
N LEU A 13 -0.39 -1.52 -1.07
CA LEU A 13 -1.05 -1.57 0.24
C LEU A 13 -2.53 -1.25 -0.01
N ILE A 14 -3.39 -2.24 0.20
CA ILE A 14 -4.83 -2.25 -0.15
C ILE A 14 -5.57 -0.92 0.02
N PRO A 15 -5.27 -0.04 1.01
CA PRO A 15 -5.89 1.28 1.11
C PRO A 15 -5.44 2.31 0.04
N VAL A 16 -4.20 2.24 -0.45
CA VAL A 16 -3.61 3.22 -1.38
C VAL A 16 -4.25 3.13 -2.77
N ARG A 17 -4.66 1.93 -3.19
CA ARG A 17 -5.29 1.72 -4.49
C ARG A 17 -6.66 2.40 -4.61
N LEU A 18 -7.45 2.42 -3.52
CA LEU A 18 -8.75 3.09 -3.51
C LEU A 18 -8.59 4.61 -3.64
N ILE A 19 -7.56 5.17 -2.99
CA ILE A 19 -7.22 6.60 -3.08
C ILE A 19 -6.76 6.94 -4.50
N VAL A 20 -5.82 6.19 -5.06
CA VAL A 20 -5.31 6.41 -6.42
C VAL A 20 -6.40 6.24 -7.48
N PHE A 21 -7.31 5.28 -7.30
CA PHE A 21 -8.46 5.09 -8.20
C PHE A 21 -9.48 6.23 -8.09
N ASN A 22 -9.76 6.73 -6.88
CA ASN A 22 -10.66 7.86 -6.66
C ASN A 22 -10.08 9.19 -7.17
N LEU A 23 -8.75 9.33 -7.15
CA LEU A 23 -8.04 10.49 -7.70
C LEU A 23 -8.02 10.47 -9.24
N ARG A 24 -8.18 9.31 -9.87
CA ARG A 24 -8.02 9.10 -11.32
C ARG A 24 -9.22 9.51 -12.20
N MET A 25 -10.19 10.32 -11.76
CA MET A 25 -11.42 10.49 -12.58
C MET A 25 -12.00 11.90 -12.65
N GLU A 26 -12.07 12.42 -13.88
CA GLU A 26 -13.11 13.34 -14.37
C GLU A 26 -14.50 12.67 -14.25
N TYR A 27 -15.50 13.45 -13.88
CA TYR A 27 -16.90 13.04 -13.85
C TYR A 27 -17.62 13.61 -15.08
N ASN A 28 -17.99 12.76 -16.04
CA ASN A 28 -18.91 13.12 -17.12
C ASN A 28 -20.06 12.09 -17.19
N PRO A 29 -21.28 12.45 -16.75
CA PRO A 29 -22.42 11.54 -16.72
C PRO A 29 -22.97 11.40 -18.14
N GLY A 30 -22.43 10.44 -18.91
CA GLY A 30 -22.89 10.15 -20.27
C GLY A 30 -21.87 9.44 -21.16
N VAL A 31 -20.60 9.43 -20.75
CA VAL A 31 -19.52 8.79 -21.50
C VAL A 31 -19.06 7.54 -20.78
N ASN A 32 -18.86 6.46 -21.54
CA ASN A 32 -18.25 5.20 -21.12
C ASN A 32 -17.09 5.48 -20.14
N LYS A 33 -17.07 4.81 -18.98
CA LYS A 33 -16.22 5.14 -17.81
C LYS A 33 -14.72 5.14 -18.16
N MET A 34 -14.20 6.23 -18.73
CA MET A 34 -12.79 6.37 -19.11
C MET A 34 -11.95 6.55 -17.86
N ILE A 35 -11.02 5.63 -17.61
CA ILE A 35 -10.05 5.77 -16.52
C ILE A 35 -9.18 6.99 -16.80
N GLY A 36 -9.33 8.05 -16.02
CA GLY A 36 -8.48 9.24 -16.11
C GLY A 36 -7.08 9.01 -15.54
N ASN A 37 -6.19 9.96 -15.82
CA ASN A 37 -4.83 9.96 -15.31
C ASN A 37 -4.78 10.35 -13.82
N PHE A 38 -3.67 10.04 -13.16
CA PHE A 38 -3.44 10.57 -11.82
C PHE A 38 -3.22 12.09 -11.92
N PRO A 39 -3.82 12.91 -11.03
CA PRO A 39 -3.74 14.36 -11.13
C PRO A 39 -2.30 14.85 -10.91
N SER A 40 -1.93 15.87 -11.65
CA SER A 40 -0.67 16.60 -11.50
C SER A 40 -0.63 17.37 -10.17
N PRO A 41 0.57 17.74 -9.68
CA PRO A 41 0.69 18.62 -8.52
C PRO A 41 -0.05 19.95 -8.69
N ARG A 42 -0.08 20.51 -9.91
CA ARG A 42 -0.79 21.78 -10.18
C ARG A 42 -2.30 21.64 -10.05
N GLU A 43 -2.87 20.52 -10.50
CA GLU A 43 -4.30 20.24 -10.32
C GLU A 43 -4.63 20.05 -8.84
N LEU A 44 -3.83 19.27 -8.12
CA LEU A 44 -4.04 19.02 -6.69
C LEU A 44 -3.89 20.29 -5.82
N ALA A 45 -2.94 21.16 -6.15
CA ALA A 45 -2.64 22.36 -5.36
C ALA A 45 -3.80 23.37 -5.31
N ASN A 46 -4.69 23.33 -6.31
CA ASN A 46 -5.84 24.23 -6.45
C ASN A 46 -7.15 23.62 -5.93
N LEU A 47 -7.14 22.38 -5.43
CA LEU A 47 -8.34 21.75 -4.91
C LEU A 47 -8.68 22.22 -3.49
N ASP A 48 -9.98 22.28 -3.21
CA ASP A 48 -10.48 22.44 -1.86
C ASP A 48 -10.20 21.20 -0.99
N GLU A 49 -9.78 21.42 0.26
CA GLU A 49 -9.46 20.34 1.20
C GLU A 49 -10.68 19.47 1.50
N SER A 50 -11.83 20.08 1.78
CA SER A 50 -13.04 19.36 2.17
C SER A 50 -13.57 18.52 1.00
N PHE A 51 -13.47 19.05 -0.21
CA PHE A 51 -13.78 18.35 -1.44
C PHE A 51 -12.88 17.11 -1.60
N LEU A 52 -11.56 17.29 -1.52
CA LEU A 52 -10.60 16.20 -1.68
C LEU A 52 -10.78 15.12 -0.58
N ALA A 53 -10.97 15.56 0.67
CA ALA A 53 -11.21 14.68 1.81
C ALA A 53 -12.45 13.81 1.63
N LYS A 54 -13.58 14.42 1.23
CA LYS A 54 -14.85 13.73 1.03
C LYS A 54 -14.83 12.83 -0.20
N ARG A 55 -14.31 13.33 -1.32
CA ARG A 55 -14.29 12.63 -2.60
C ARG A 55 -13.45 11.36 -2.54
N CYS A 56 -12.28 11.44 -1.90
CA CYS A 56 -11.30 10.35 -1.87
C CYS A 56 -11.24 9.59 -0.52
N ASN A 57 -12.11 9.94 0.43
CA ASN A 57 -12.12 9.37 1.79
C ASN A 57 -10.76 9.47 2.50
N LEU A 58 -10.11 10.64 2.38
CA LEU A 58 -8.75 10.85 2.90
C LEU A 58 -8.73 11.33 4.35
N GLY A 59 -9.84 11.90 4.83
CA GLY A 59 -9.91 12.58 6.12
C GLY A 59 -8.80 13.64 6.23
N TYR A 60 -8.14 13.70 7.39
CA TYR A 60 -7.06 14.65 7.67
C TYR A 60 -5.84 14.55 6.74
N ARG A 61 -5.73 13.51 5.89
CA ARG A 61 -4.61 13.38 4.94
C ARG A 61 -4.79 14.29 3.72
N ALA A 62 -6.00 14.77 3.45
CA ALA A 62 -6.28 15.66 2.32
C ALA A 62 -5.43 16.94 2.39
N VAL A 63 -5.39 17.60 3.55
CA VAL A 63 -4.58 18.81 3.75
C VAL A 63 -3.10 18.57 3.49
N ARG A 64 -2.58 17.41 3.90
CA ARG A 64 -1.17 17.06 3.71
C ARG A 64 -0.83 16.84 2.23
N ILE A 65 -1.74 16.20 1.49
CA ILE A 65 -1.58 15.99 0.04
C ILE A 65 -1.61 17.33 -0.70
N ILE A 66 -2.52 18.23 -0.35
CA ILE A 66 -2.60 19.57 -0.94
C ILE A 66 -1.33 20.38 -0.63
N LYS A 67 -0.88 20.40 0.63
CA LYS A 67 0.36 21.08 1.04
C LYS A 67 1.61 20.54 0.33
N LEU A 68 1.66 19.22 0.12
CA LEU A 68 2.73 18.59 -0.65
C LEU A 68 2.70 19.07 -2.11
N ALA A 69 1.52 19.04 -2.74
CA ALA A 69 1.34 19.50 -4.11
C ALA A 69 1.72 20.98 -4.29
N GLN A 70 1.28 21.85 -3.36
CA GLN A 70 1.66 23.26 -3.30
C GLN A 70 3.17 23.44 -3.15
N SER A 71 3.82 22.68 -2.25
CA SER A 71 5.27 22.74 -2.07
C SER A 71 6.07 22.33 -3.31
N VAL A 72 5.53 21.42 -4.12
CA VAL A 72 6.12 21.07 -5.44
C VAL A 72 5.90 22.21 -6.44
N VAL A 73 4.69 22.77 -6.53
CA VAL A 73 4.37 23.86 -7.47
C VAL A 73 5.16 25.13 -7.17
N GLU A 74 5.34 25.44 -5.88
CA GLU A 74 6.11 26.61 -5.41
C GLU A 74 7.62 26.38 -5.44
N GLY A 75 8.10 25.19 -5.86
CA GLY A 75 9.52 24.88 -5.96
C GLY A 75 10.23 24.60 -4.62
N ARG A 76 9.50 24.57 -3.49
CA ARG A 76 10.07 24.16 -2.19
C ARG A 76 10.57 22.71 -2.20
N ILE A 77 9.94 21.87 -3.02
CA ILE A 77 10.37 20.49 -3.28
C ILE A 77 10.70 20.35 -4.76
N GLN A 78 11.99 20.26 -5.06
CA GLN A 78 12.48 20.15 -6.43
C GLN A 78 12.57 18.68 -6.86
N LEU A 79 11.46 18.14 -7.39
CA LEU A 79 11.37 16.71 -7.78
C LEU A 79 12.44 16.31 -8.81
N ARG A 80 12.79 17.21 -9.73
CA ARG A 80 13.81 16.95 -10.76
C ARG A 80 15.19 16.73 -10.14
N GLU A 81 15.60 17.56 -9.18
CA GLU A 81 16.89 17.40 -8.49
C GLU A 81 16.96 16.07 -7.72
N VAL A 82 15.82 15.66 -7.16
CA VAL A 82 15.69 14.38 -6.45
C VAL A 82 15.86 13.21 -7.40
N GLU A 83 15.22 13.26 -8.57
CA GLU A 83 15.35 12.24 -9.64
C GLU A 83 16.78 12.18 -10.21
N GLU A 84 17.38 13.33 -10.52
CA GLU A 84 18.74 13.45 -11.04
C GLU A 84 19.78 12.94 -10.04
N SER A 85 19.59 13.22 -8.74
CA SER A 85 20.46 12.71 -7.68
C SER A 85 20.48 11.18 -7.62
N CYS A 86 19.41 10.51 -8.08
CA CYS A 86 19.30 9.06 -8.11
C CYS A 86 19.84 8.43 -9.40
N ALA A 87 20.07 9.22 -10.46
CA ALA A 87 20.51 8.72 -11.77
C ALA A 87 21.87 8.00 -11.70
N ASN A 88 22.73 8.39 -10.76
CA ASN A 88 24.06 7.81 -10.56
C ASN A 88 24.07 6.54 -9.69
N GLY A 89 22.88 5.99 -9.39
CA GLY A 89 22.72 4.75 -8.63
C GLY A 89 22.47 4.95 -7.13
N ALA A 90 21.90 3.92 -6.50
CA ALA A 90 21.54 3.94 -5.09
C ALA A 90 22.77 3.69 -4.19
N SER A 91 23.02 4.59 -3.24
CA SER A 91 24.02 4.43 -2.17
C SER A 91 23.41 4.69 -0.79
N SER A 92 24.00 4.12 0.27
CA SER A 92 23.54 4.35 1.65
C SER A 92 23.67 5.82 2.07
N SER A 93 24.69 6.53 1.61
CA SER A 93 24.85 7.97 1.89
C SER A 93 23.75 8.80 1.23
N LEU A 94 23.41 8.48 -0.02
CA LEU A 94 22.32 9.12 -0.75
C LEU A 94 20.96 8.83 -0.10
N TYR A 95 20.73 7.59 0.34
CA TYR A 95 19.52 7.22 1.08
C TYR A 95 19.33 8.09 2.31
N ASN A 96 20.36 8.21 3.17
CA ASN A 96 20.26 9.00 4.40
C ASN A 96 19.97 10.48 4.10
N LYS A 97 20.66 11.06 3.10
CA LYS A 97 20.43 12.43 2.66
C LYS A 97 18.97 12.65 2.22
N LEU A 98 18.45 11.77 1.35
CA LEU A 98 17.07 11.87 0.86
C LEU A 98 16.05 11.61 1.98
N ALA A 99 16.31 10.64 2.86
CA ALA A 99 15.44 10.36 4.00
C ALA A 99 15.32 11.56 4.94
N ASP A 100 16.43 12.26 5.22
CA ASP A 100 16.44 13.47 6.04
C ASP A 100 15.77 14.66 5.37
N GLN A 101 15.88 14.78 4.04
CA GLN A 101 15.11 15.77 3.29
C GLN A 101 13.60 15.46 3.35
N PHE A 102 13.20 14.22 3.09
CA PHE A 102 11.80 13.81 3.07
C PHE A 102 11.13 13.87 4.44
N ARG A 103 11.85 13.61 5.53
CA ARG A 103 11.34 13.74 6.91
C ARG A 103 10.86 15.16 7.26
N LYS A 104 11.30 16.18 6.53
CA LYS A 104 10.86 17.57 6.71
C LYS A 104 9.47 17.83 6.13
N ILE A 105 8.96 16.92 5.30
CA ILE A 105 7.63 17.03 4.68
C ILE A 105 6.56 16.60 5.69
N ASP A 106 5.50 17.39 5.85
CA ASP A 106 4.39 17.04 6.75
C ASP A 106 3.74 15.70 6.34
N GLY A 107 3.65 14.77 7.30
CA GLY A 107 3.16 13.42 7.10
C GLY A 107 4.21 12.39 6.66
N PHE A 108 5.46 12.78 6.48
CA PHE A 108 6.55 11.87 6.11
C PHE A 108 7.31 11.38 7.36
N GLY A 109 6.75 10.35 7.99
CA GLY A 109 7.45 9.59 9.02
C GLY A 109 8.42 8.54 8.43
N PRO A 110 9.19 7.82 9.27
CA PRO A 110 10.13 6.79 8.83
C PRO A 110 9.52 5.76 7.87
N PHE A 111 8.29 5.33 8.14
CA PHE A 111 7.55 4.42 7.27
C PHE A 111 7.26 5.02 5.89
N THR A 112 6.73 6.25 5.84
CA THR A 112 6.41 6.94 4.58
C THR A 112 7.67 7.18 3.77
N CYS A 113 8.76 7.64 4.39
CA CYS A 113 10.03 7.87 3.71
C CYS A 113 10.58 6.59 3.08
N ALA A 114 10.60 5.48 3.83
CA ALA A 114 11.03 4.19 3.28
C ALA A 114 10.14 3.74 2.10
N ASN A 115 8.82 4.04 2.16
CA ASN A 115 7.89 3.78 1.06
C ASN A 115 8.12 4.64 -0.19
N VAL A 116 8.60 5.86 -0.05
CA VAL A 116 8.94 6.68 -1.22
C VAL A 116 10.30 6.24 -1.77
N LEU A 117 11.27 5.99 -0.90
CA LEU A 117 12.62 5.64 -1.30
C LEU A 117 12.71 4.29 -2.00
N MET A 118 11.88 3.29 -1.65
CA MET A 118 11.91 2.04 -2.43
C MET A 118 11.39 2.22 -3.86
N CYS A 119 10.41 3.11 -4.07
CA CYS A 119 9.97 3.48 -5.43
C CYS A 119 11.08 4.15 -6.24
N MET A 120 12.08 4.71 -5.56
CA MET A 120 13.27 5.32 -6.15
C MET A 120 14.46 4.34 -6.26
N GLY A 121 14.25 3.04 -5.98
CA GLY A 121 15.27 1.99 -6.13
C GLY A 121 16.04 1.61 -4.87
N PHE A 122 15.70 2.19 -3.70
CA PHE A 122 16.34 1.84 -2.43
C PHE A 122 15.64 0.65 -1.76
N TYR A 123 16.16 -0.56 -1.98
CA TYR A 123 15.53 -1.79 -1.49
C TYR A 123 16.09 -2.34 -0.17
N HIS A 124 17.07 -1.66 0.42
CA HIS A 124 17.78 -2.17 1.59
C HIS A 124 16.99 -2.00 2.90
N ILE A 125 15.94 -1.19 2.90
CA ILE A 125 15.07 -0.95 4.06
C ILE A 125 13.66 -1.47 3.75
N ILE A 126 13.12 -2.26 4.68
CA ILE A 126 11.73 -2.71 4.64
C ILE A 126 10.88 -1.74 5.47
N PRO A 127 9.91 -1.01 4.89
CA PRO A 127 8.95 -0.24 5.66
C PRO A 127 8.05 -1.19 6.43
N THR A 128 8.12 -1.13 7.76
CA THR A 128 7.38 -2.04 8.63
C THR A 128 6.07 -1.44 9.11
N ASP A 129 5.00 -2.21 9.01
CA ASP A 129 3.67 -1.88 9.49
C ASP A 129 2.99 -3.08 10.17
N SER A 130 1.70 -2.94 10.48
CA SER A 130 0.92 -4.03 11.07
C SER A 130 0.82 -5.26 10.16
N GLU A 131 0.86 -5.07 8.84
CA GLU A 131 0.85 -6.14 7.87
C GLU A 131 2.17 -6.91 7.87
N THR A 132 3.29 -6.21 8.01
CA THR A 132 4.61 -6.81 8.20
C THR A 132 4.64 -7.69 9.45
N VAL A 133 4.15 -7.19 10.59
CA VAL A 133 4.03 -7.96 11.84
C VAL A 133 3.17 -9.22 11.64
N ARG A 134 2.03 -9.08 10.96
CA ARG A 134 1.14 -10.20 10.65
C ARG A 134 1.84 -11.26 9.80
N HIS A 135 2.57 -10.82 8.77
CA HIS A 135 3.31 -11.67 7.87
C HIS A 135 4.40 -12.47 8.60
N LEU A 136 5.23 -11.79 9.41
CA LEU A 136 6.26 -12.46 10.22
C LEU A 136 5.66 -13.51 11.16
N LYS A 137 4.50 -13.21 11.77
CA LYS A 137 3.79 -14.18 12.62
C LYS A 137 3.29 -15.39 11.84
N LYS A 138 2.83 -15.21 10.61
CA LYS A 138 2.19 -16.27 9.81
C LYS A 138 3.18 -17.13 9.02
N VAL A 139 4.24 -16.53 8.49
CA VAL A 139 5.20 -17.20 7.61
C VAL A 139 6.46 -17.63 8.37
N HIS A 140 6.92 -16.82 9.32
CA HIS A 140 8.16 -17.09 10.07
C HIS A 140 7.91 -17.57 11.50
N ALA A 141 6.65 -17.74 11.90
CA ALA A 141 6.25 -18.05 13.29
C ALA A 141 6.86 -17.11 14.35
N ARG A 142 7.23 -15.88 13.95
CA ARG A 142 7.85 -14.88 14.84
C ARG A 142 6.78 -14.04 15.53
N LYS A 143 6.82 -13.99 16.86
CA LYS A 143 5.92 -13.16 17.68
C LYS A 143 6.42 -11.73 17.78
N SER A 144 6.53 -11.05 16.65
CA SER A 144 6.96 -9.65 16.58
C SER A 144 5.89 -8.70 17.10
N THR A 145 6.31 -7.58 17.68
CA THR A 145 5.45 -6.42 17.96
C THR A 145 5.85 -5.25 17.06
N ILE A 146 5.10 -4.15 17.09
CA ILE A 146 5.45 -2.91 16.35
C ILE A 146 6.84 -2.40 16.79
N GLN A 147 7.25 -2.64 18.03
CA GLN A 147 8.54 -2.21 18.55
C GLN A 147 9.69 -3.13 18.13
N THR A 148 9.44 -4.44 17.98
CA THR A 148 10.50 -5.41 17.65
C THR A 148 10.61 -5.71 16.16
N VAL A 149 9.57 -5.39 15.38
CA VAL A 149 9.46 -5.78 13.96
C VAL A 149 10.70 -5.39 13.17
N HIS A 150 11.24 -4.18 13.36
CA HIS A 150 12.43 -3.70 12.66
C HIS A 150 13.64 -4.63 12.84
N ARG A 151 13.89 -5.11 14.06
CA ARG A 151 14.98 -6.06 14.34
C ARG A 151 14.68 -7.41 13.70
N ASP A 152 13.44 -7.86 13.79
CA ASP A 152 13.04 -9.17 13.28
C ASP A 152 13.13 -9.23 11.74
N VAL A 153 12.66 -8.22 11.02
CA VAL A 153 12.86 -8.14 9.55
C VAL A 153 14.34 -8.07 9.20
N GLU A 154 15.15 -7.31 9.94
CA GLU A 154 16.59 -7.26 9.69
C GLU A 154 17.24 -8.65 9.82
N VAL A 155 16.96 -9.38 10.90
CA VAL A 155 17.51 -10.73 11.12
C VAL A 155 17.09 -11.70 10.01
N ILE A 156 15.83 -11.65 9.58
CA ILE A 156 15.29 -12.60 8.58
C ILE A 156 15.80 -12.27 7.17
N TYR A 157 15.81 -10.98 6.81
CA TYR A 157 16.04 -10.55 5.43
C TYR A 157 17.45 -10.03 5.17
N ARG A 158 18.33 -9.87 6.17
CA ARG A 158 19.73 -9.40 5.97
C ARG A 158 20.50 -10.16 4.89
N LYS A 159 20.21 -11.46 4.73
CA LYS A 159 20.87 -12.33 3.73
C LYS A 159 20.58 -11.92 2.29
N TYR A 160 19.58 -11.10 2.06
CA TYR A 160 19.20 -10.60 0.74
C TYR A 160 19.75 -9.21 0.44
N ALA A 161 20.69 -8.69 1.25
CA ALA A 161 21.26 -7.38 1.01
C ALA A 161 21.86 -7.23 -0.40
N PRO A 162 21.65 -6.08 -1.09
CA PRO A 162 20.90 -4.89 -0.68
C PRO A 162 19.40 -4.88 -1.09
N PHE A 163 18.82 -6.04 -1.40
CA PHE A 163 17.48 -6.23 -1.95
C PHE A 163 16.46 -6.79 -0.93
N GLN A 164 16.63 -6.48 0.36
CA GLN A 164 15.80 -7.01 1.45
C GLN A 164 14.30 -6.77 1.22
N PHE A 165 13.92 -5.57 0.76
CA PHE A 165 12.54 -5.23 0.44
C PHE A 165 11.97 -6.10 -0.68
N LEU A 166 12.72 -6.37 -1.74
CA LEU A 166 12.23 -7.19 -2.86
C LEU A 166 11.99 -8.64 -2.41
N ALA A 167 12.88 -9.18 -1.58
CA ALA A 167 12.71 -10.53 -1.02
C ALA A 167 11.49 -10.61 -0.10
N TYR A 168 11.32 -9.64 0.80
CA TYR A 168 10.12 -9.51 1.63
C TYR A 168 8.85 -9.40 0.79
N TRP A 169 8.87 -8.54 -0.22
CA TRP A 169 7.73 -8.30 -1.09
C TRP A 169 7.34 -9.55 -1.88
N ALA A 170 8.31 -10.27 -2.45
CA ALA A 170 8.06 -11.52 -3.17
C ALA A 170 7.46 -12.60 -2.25
N GLU A 171 7.95 -12.72 -1.01
CA GLU A 171 7.40 -13.68 -0.04
C GLU A 171 5.97 -13.30 0.40
N LEU A 172 5.72 -12.01 0.64
CA LEU A 172 4.39 -11.50 0.93
C LEU A 172 3.44 -11.77 -0.23
N TRP A 173 3.85 -11.44 -1.46
CA TRP A 173 3.07 -11.67 -2.68
C TRP A 173 2.69 -13.14 -2.85
N HIS A 174 3.67 -14.05 -2.71
CA HIS A 174 3.43 -15.50 -2.80
C HIS A 174 2.47 -15.99 -1.72
N PHE A 175 2.57 -15.44 -0.50
CA PHE A 175 1.64 -15.76 0.58
C PHE A 175 0.19 -15.37 0.22
N TYR A 176 0.00 -14.20 -0.40
CA TYR A 176 -1.32 -13.77 -0.86
C TYR A 176 -1.84 -14.61 -2.04
N GLU A 177 -0.99 -14.93 -3.02
CA GLU A 177 -1.39 -15.78 -4.16
C GLU A 177 -1.83 -17.17 -3.74
N LYS A 178 -1.13 -17.79 -2.77
CA LYS A 178 -1.57 -19.06 -2.18
C LYS A 178 -2.96 -19.00 -1.55
N ARG A 179 -3.40 -17.81 -1.12
CA ARG A 179 -4.65 -17.63 -0.39
C ARG A 179 -5.82 -17.23 -1.29
N PHE A 180 -5.55 -16.39 -2.29
CA PHE A 180 -6.56 -15.78 -3.13
C PHE A 180 -6.51 -16.24 -4.60
N GLY A 181 -5.55 -17.11 -4.96
CA GLY A 181 -5.25 -17.44 -6.34
C GLY A 181 -4.26 -16.46 -6.96
N LYS A 182 -3.84 -16.72 -8.21
CA LYS A 182 -2.92 -15.85 -8.92
C LYS A 182 -3.55 -14.47 -9.12
N LEU A 183 -2.85 -13.43 -8.66
CA LEU A 183 -3.39 -12.07 -8.69
C LEU A 183 -3.42 -11.50 -10.12
N SER A 184 -2.53 -11.98 -10.99
CA SER A 184 -2.49 -11.61 -12.41
C SER A 184 -3.71 -12.09 -13.21
N GLU A 185 -4.35 -13.18 -12.76
CA GLU A 185 -5.52 -13.79 -13.41
C GLU A 185 -6.84 -13.31 -12.79
N MET A 186 -6.78 -12.46 -11.74
CA MET A 186 -7.95 -11.99 -11.01
C MET A 186 -8.60 -10.78 -11.68
N PRO A 187 -9.95 -10.75 -11.80
CA PRO A 187 -10.65 -9.60 -12.37
C PRO A 187 -10.48 -8.35 -11.48
N PRO A 188 -10.38 -7.14 -12.05
CA PRO A 188 -10.15 -5.92 -11.27
C PRO A 188 -11.18 -5.62 -10.18
N SER A 189 -12.41 -6.10 -10.32
CA SER A 189 -13.48 -5.99 -9.33
C SER A 189 -13.15 -6.65 -7.99
N ASP A 190 -12.28 -7.66 -8.03
CA ASP A 190 -12.04 -8.56 -6.91
C ASP A 190 -10.77 -8.17 -6.15
N TYR A 191 -9.98 -7.22 -6.65
CA TYR A 191 -8.78 -6.74 -5.98
C TYR A 191 -9.05 -6.16 -4.59
N LYS A 192 -10.23 -5.57 -4.37
CA LYS A 192 -10.67 -5.11 -3.03
C LYS A 192 -10.82 -6.25 -2.01
N LEU A 193 -10.83 -7.51 -2.46
CA LEU A 193 -10.94 -8.69 -1.61
C LEU A 193 -9.57 -9.15 -1.11
N ILE A 194 -8.47 -8.76 -1.76
CA ILE A 194 -7.10 -9.19 -1.45
C ILE A 194 -6.60 -8.43 -0.23
N THR A 195 -7.19 -8.63 0.95
CA THR A 195 -6.90 -7.84 2.15
C THR A 195 -6.65 -8.72 3.36
N ALA A 196 -5.86 -8.24 4.30
CA ALA A 196 -5.65 -8.93 5.57
C ALA A 196 -6.97 -9.15 6.35
N SER A 197 -7.94 -8.22 6.23
CA SER A 197 -9.27 -8.38 6.85
C SER A 197 -10.05 -9.56 6.27
N ASN A 198 -9.85 -9.85 4.98
CA ASN A 198 -10.47 -11.00 4.29
C ASN A 198 -9.68 -12.31 4.45
N MET A 199 -8.52 -12.30 5.12
CA MET A 199 -7.75 -13.51 5.41
C MET A 199 -8.26 -14.32 6.60
N ARG A 200 -9.22 -13.79 7.38
CA ARG A 200 -9.80 -14.48 8.54
C ARG A 200 -10.23 -15.90 8.13
N SER A 201 -9.76 -16.90 8.85
CA SER A 201 -9.97 -18.30 8.51
C SER A 201 -11.47 -18.62 8.45
N LYS A 202 -11.86 -19.53 7.54
CA LYS A 202 -13.20 -20.16 7.51
C LYS A 202 -13.57 -20.91 8.82
N GLY A 203 -12.76 -20.84 9.88
CA GLY A 203 -13.00 -21.49 11.16
C GLY A 203 -14.02 -20.81 12.08
N GLY A 204 -14.58 -19.66 11.69
CA GLY A 204 -15.59 -18.92 12.48
C GLY A 204 -17.02 -18.95 11.92
N ARG A 205 -17.26 -19.56 10.76
CA ARG A 205 -18.62 -19.80 10.25
C ARG A 205 -19.07 -21.21 10.63
N LYS A 206 -19.20 -21.50 11.93
CA LYS A 206 -20.01 -22.64 12.36
C LYS A 206 -21.47 -22.31 12.05
N ASN A 207 -21.98 -22.90 10.97
CA ASN A 207 -23.37 -23.33 10.77
C ASN A 207 -24.47 -22.51 11.46
N LYS A 208 -24.74 -21.28 10.99
CA LYS A 208 -26.05 -20.65 11.23
C LYS A 208 -27.14 -21.19 10.29
N LYS A 209 -26.77 -21.78 9.14
CA LYS A 209 -27.73 -22.42 8.21
C LYS A 209 -28.17 -23.82 8.67
N THR A 210 -27.28 -24.63 9.23
CA THR A 210 -27.63 -26.00 9.67
C THR A 210 -28.47 -26.02 10.94
N LYS A 211 -28.33 -25.02 11.85
CA LYS A 211 -29.20 -24.92 13.03
C LYS A 211 -30.66 -24.56 12.69
N ARG A 212 -30.91 -23.81 11.60
CA ARG A 212 -32.28 -23.47 11.19
C ARG A 212 -32.99 -24.67 10.55
N ILE A 213 -32.27 -25.43 9.72
CA ILE A 213 -32.80 -26.64 9.08
C ILE A 213 -33.10 -27.73 10.11
N LEU A 214 -32.25 -27.92 11.13
CA LEU A 214 -32.49 -28.92 12.19
C LEU A 214 -33.61 -28.53 13.17
N MET A 215 -33.86 -27.23 13.41
CA MET A 215 -35.02 -26.79 14.21
C MET A 215 -36.34 -26.87 13.44
N GLU A 216 -36.35 -26.59 12.13
CA GLU A 216 -37.56 -26.69 11.29
C GLU A 216 -38.02 -28.15 11.08
N SER A 217 -37.09 -29.11 11.03
CA SER A 217 -37.43 -30.55 10.95
C SER A 217 -37.85 -31.19 12.29
N ALA A 218 -37.59 -30.54 13.43
CA ALA A 218 -38.02 -31.02 14.75
C ALA A 218 -39.44 -30.55 15.13
N LEU A 219 -39.98 -29.55 14.43
CA LEU A 219 -41.33 -29.00 14.66
C LEU A 219 -42.41 -29.62 13.76
N THR A 220 -42.05 -30.60 12.92
CA THR A 220 -42.97 -31.26 11.97
C THR A 220 -43.28 -32.72 12.33
N TRP A 221 -42.87 -33.18 13.52
CA TRP A 221 -43.21 -34.49 14.10
C TRP A 221 -43.72 -34.36 15.54
N SER A 222 -44.70 -33.49 15.77
CA SER A 222 -45.58 -33.53 16.94
C SER A 222 -47.03 -33.52 16.47
#